data_AF-A0A7R9F4B8-F1
#
_entry.id   AF-A0A7R9F4B8-F1
#
_cell.length_a   1.000
_cell.length_b   1.000
_cell.length_c   1.000
_cell.angle_alpha   90.00
_cell.angle_beta   90.00
_cell.angle_gamma   90.00
#
_symmetry.space_group_name_H-M   'P 1'
#
loop_
_entity.id
_entity.type
_entity.pdbx_description
1 polymer ?
#
loop_
_entity_poly.entity_id
_entity_poly.type
_entity_poly.pdbx_seq_one_letter_code
_entity_poly.pdbx_strand_id
1 'polypeptide(L)'
;MWIIRVPLSSSSSEDDDDDGESVGPVSSVMEDEQKRVRSVSDSLASDAASDDADNLQPTMWLGTEDGCIHVYNCSDNIRIKKNKVKIQHGSSVHCIIYLDNRVFVSLANGDITVYVRDHIGGWNTTDPYIVSVGTAATPVTRMLPIAGRLWCSCHNAIKILNTSSLQVEHSFHVNADSSRSVSCIAVSGLGVWISLQNSAVIRLFHATTYECLCDSNMAPAVTKMLSSCDDIIRQHKAACLRVTSLLACKDLLWVGTSAGVVLTMPLPHVAPSTMKINNIPTATGVPHGHTGHVRFLTFVETAPATVSDTLMVRPSSHHRYSLKSKPELQSSSVTNSKLLVISGGDGYEDFRTTGVSEVAGREDSTNHLLLWHV
;
A
#
# COMPACT_ATOMS: atom_id res chain seq x y z
N MET A 1 -0.49 7.54 -1.32
CA MET A 1 -1.21 6.43 -1.99
C MET A 1 -1.32 5.29 -1.00
N TRP A 2 -2.54 4.86 -0.69
CA TRP A 2 -2.82 3.84 0.31
C TRP A 2 -3.00 2.49 -0.37
N ILE A 3 -2.13 1.52 -0.08
CA ILE A 3 -2.40 0.11 -0.36
C ILE A 3 -2.86 -0.48 0.96
N ILE A 4 -4.18 -0.60 1.15
CA ILE A 4 -4.75 -1.28 2.31
C ILE A 4 -5.08 -2.70 1.85
N ARG A 5 -4.33 -3.68 2.37
CA ARG A 5 -4.67 -5.10 2.22
C ARG A 5 -5.63 -5.47 3.35
N VAL A 6 -6.93 -5.57 3.04
CA VAL A 6 -7.93 -6.07 3.99
C VAL A 6 -8.12 -7.57 3.73
N PRO A 7 -7.79 -8.46 4.69
CA PRO A 7 -8.28 -9.84 4.62
C PRO A 7 -9.79 -9.83 4.93
N LEU A 8 -10.61 -10.13 3.93
CA LEU A 8 -12.05 -10.28 4.11
C LEU A 8 -12.36 -11.71 4.57
N SER A 9 -12.89 -11.87 5.79
CA SER A 9 -13.70 -13.03 6.15
C SER A 9 -15.14 -12.75 5.68
N SER A 10 -15.66 -13.60 4.81
CA SER A 10 -16.95 -13.42 4.15
C SER A 10 -18.15 -13.72 5.06
N SER A 11 -19.20 -12.89 4.92
CA SER A 11 -20.59 -13.35 4.82
C SER A 11 -21.45 -12.20 4.27
N SER A 12 -21.79 -12.24 2.99
CA SER A 12 -22.86 -11.43 2.39
C SER A 12 -24.09 -12.33 2.20
N SER A 13 -25.26 -11.84 2.61
CA SER A 13 -26.55 -12.34 2.14
C SER A 13 -27.17 -11.21 1.31
N GLU A 14 -27.49 -11.54 0.06
CA GLU A 14 -28.22 -10.70 -0.88
C GLU A 14 -29.68 -11.13 -0.84
N ASP A 15 -30.61 -10.18 -0.76
CA ASP A 15 -32.02 -10.39 -1.07
C ASP A 15 -32.38 -9.43 -2.21
N ASP A 16 -32.84 -10.01 -3.31
CA ASP A 16 -33.42 -9.38 -4.49
C ASP A 16 -34.87 -8.98 -4.19
N ASP A 17 -35.33 -7.84 -4.73
CA ASP A 17 -36.75 -7.61 -4.97
C ASP A 17 -36.98 -6.90 -6.32
N ASP A 18 -37.79 -7.58 -7.13
CA ASP A 18 -38.38 -7.23 -8.42
C ASP A 18 -39.62 -6.33 -8.21
N ASP A 19 -39.99 -5.54 -9.22
CA ASP A 19 -41.40 -5.23 -9.57
C ASP A 19 -41.55 -4.05 -10.56
N GLY A 20 -42.21 -4.33 -11.68
CA GLY A 20 -43.45 -3.61 -12.05
C GLY A 20 -43.39 -2.57 -13.18
N GLU A 21 -43.55 -3.02 -14.44
CA GLU A 21 -44.02 -2.18 -15.56
C GLU A 21 -45.51 -1.81 -15.41
N SER A 22 -45.89 -0.59 -15.84
CA SER A 22 -47.26 -0.28 -16.27
C SER A 22 -47.27 0.69 -17.45
N VAL A 23 -48.13 0.38 -18.43
CA VAL A 23 -48.25 1.03 -19.75
C VAL A 23 -49.58 1.77 -19.84
N GLY A 24 -49.56 2.95 -20.48
CA GLY A 24 -50.72 3.56 -21.16
C GLY A 24 -50.62 5.09 -21.30
N PRO A 25 -51.43 5.73 -22.17
CA PRO A 25 -51.63 5.49 -23.60
C PRO A 25 -51.21 6.70 -24.47
N VAL A 26 -51.27 6.52 -25.78
CA VAL A 26 -50.84 7.45 -26.85
C VAL A 26 -51.90 8.51 -27.16
N SER A 27 -51.48 9.77 -27.35
CA SER A 27 -52.16 10.71 -28.26
C SER A 27 -51.17 11.73 -28.84
N SER A 28 -51.21 11.87 -30.18
CA SER A 28 -50.90 13.01 -31.09
C SER A 28 -50.19 14.25 -30.49
N VAL A 29 -49.23 14.91 -31.13
CA VAL A 29 -49.35 15.65 -32.40
C VAL A 29 -47.94 15.90 -32.97
N MET A 30 -47.82 15.92 -34.29
CA MET A 30 -46.64 16.29 -35.06
C MET A 30 -46.25 17.76 -34.80
N GLU A 31 -45.04 18.01 -34.28
CA GLU A 31 -44.23 19.24 -34.44
C GLU A 31 -43.02 19.18 -33.48
N ASP A 32 -42.02 18.30 -33.71
CA ASP A 32 -40.80 18.35 -32.88
C ASP A 32 -39.51 17.73 -33.48
N GLU A 33 -39.42 17.59 -34.81
CA GLU A 33 -38.23 16.97 -35.44
C GLU A 33 -37.02 17.91 -35.60
N GLN A 34 -37.16 19.23 -35.35
CA GLN A 34 -36.03 20.18 -35.45
C GLN A 34 -35.44 20.64 -34.11
N LYS A 35 -36.13 20.39 -32.99
CA LYS A 35 -35.61 20.65 -31.64
C LYS A 35 -34.89 19.44 -31.04
N ARG A 36 -35.31 18.23 -31.41
CA ARG A 36 -34.72 16.95 -30.93
C ARG A 36 -33.30 16.71 -31.43
N VAL A 37 -32.91 17.24 -32.58
CA VAL A 37 -31.54 17.09 -33.12
C VAL A 37 -30.54 17.99 -32.39
N ARG A 38 -30.96 19.17 -31.90
CA ARG A 38 -30.10 20.07 -31.12
C ARG A 38 -29.97 19.67 -29.65
N SER A 39 -31.03 19.09 -29.05
CA SER A 39 -30.97 18.60 -27.67
C SER A 39 -30.17 17.31 -27.52
N VAL A 40 -30.12 16.45 -28.57
CA VAL A 40 -29.30 15.22 -28.58
C VAL A 40 -27.82 15.55 -28.81
N SER A 41 -27.50 16.57 -29.61
CA SER A 41 -26.10 17.01 -29.80
C SER A 41 -25.53 17.72 -28.56
N ASP A 42 -26.34 18.50 -27.83
CA ASP A 42 -25.91 19.14 -26.58
C ASP A 42 -25.84 18.13 -25.41
N SER A 43 -26.72 17.12 -25.36
CA SER A 43 -26.64 16.06 -24.33
C SER A 43 -25.45 15.12 -24.53
N LEU A 44 -25.10 14.78 -25.79
CA LEU A 44 -23.91 14.00 -26.10
C LEU A 44 -22.61 14.79 -25.83
N ALA A 45 -22.62 16.11 -26.02
CA ALA A 45 -21.50 16.97 -25.69
C ALA A 45 -21.33 17.21 -24.18
N SER A 46 -22.44 17.27 -23.42
CA SER A 46 -22.39 17.36 -21.95
C SER A 46 -22.00 16.04 -21.29
N ASP A 47 -22.45 14.90 -21.83
CA ASP A 47 -22.07 13.58 -21.33
C ASP A 47 -20.59 13.30 -21.61
N ALA A 48 -20.09 13.58 -22.82
CA ALA A 48 -18.66 13.43 -23.15
C ALA A 48 -17.75 14.36 -22.31
N ALA A 49 -18.16 15.61 -22.08
CA ALA A 49 -17.41 16.54 -21.22
C ALA A 49 -17.46 16.14 -19.73
N SER A 50 -18.53 15.47 -19.29
CA SER A 50 -18.65 14.92 -17.94
C SER A 50 -17.82 13.64 -17.75
N ASP A 51 -17.76 12.78 -18.76
CA ASP A 51 -16.94 11.56 -18.78
C ASP A 51 -15.44 11.90 -18.81
N ASP A 52 -15.03 12.93 -19.57
CA ASP A 52 -13.65 13.42 -19.59
C ASP A 52 -13.21 13.97 -18.22
N ALA A 53 -14.11 14.67 -17.51
CA ALA A 53 -13.84 15.15 -16.14
C ALA A 53 -13.79 14.00 -15.11
N ASP A 54 -14.56 12.93 -15.35
CA ASP A 54 -14.61 11.75 -14.49
C ASP A 54 -13.38 10.82 -14.70
N ASN A 55 -12.81 10.79 -15.91
CA ASN A 55 -11.59 10.03 -16.19
C ASN A 55 -10.35 10.60 -15.50
N LEU A 56 -10.33 11.90 -15.21
CA LEU A 56 -9.24 12.56 -14.50
C LEU A 56 -9.29 12.36 -12.97
N GLN A 57 -10.34 11.71 -12.44
CA GLN A 57 -10.47 11.50 -11.00
C GLN A 57 -9.40 10.51 -10.46
N PRO A 58 -8.98 10.68 -9.19
CA PRO A 58 -8.21 9.67 -8.48
C PRO A 58 -9.02 8.38 -8.39
N THR A 59 -8.37 7.24 -8.60
CA THR A 59 -9.02 5.93 -8.56
C THR A 59 -8.46 5.04 -7.46
N MET A 60 -9.33 4.26 -6.82
CA MET A 60 -8.99 3.17 -5.92
C MET A 60 -9.08 1.84 -6.68
N TRP A 61 -8.09 0.97 -6.46
CA TRP A 61 -7.99 -0.34 -7.09
C TRP A 61 -8.02 -1.43 -6.01
N LEU A 62 -8.95 -2.38 -6.13
CA LEU A 62 -9.14 -3.47 -5.18
C LEU A 62 -8.99 -4.80 -5.92
N GLY A 63 -7.91 -5.52 -5.64
CA GLY A 63 -7.67 -6.87 -6.16
C GLY A 63 -8.14 -7.94 -5.19
N THR A 64 -8.60 -9.06 -5.73
CA THR A 64 -9.18 -10.18 -4.98
C THR A 64 -8.48 -11.50 -5.31
N GLU A 65 -8.75 -12.53 -4.49
CA GLU A 65 -8.09 -13.84 -4.62
C GLU A 65 -8.55 -14.66 -5.84
N ASP A 66 -9.72 -14.36 -6.40
CA ASP A 66 -10.22 -14.99 -7.63
C ASP A 66 -9.66 -14.33 -8.92
N GLY A 67 -8.80 -13.32 -8.77
CA GLY A 67 -8.20 -12.59 -9.87
C GLY A 67 -9.01 -11.39 -10.38
N CYS A 68 -10.12 -11.04 -9.71
CA CYS A 68 -10.88 -9.84 -10.06
C CYS A 68 -10.25 -8.57 -9.48
N ILE A 69 -10.24 -7.49 -10.29
CA ILE A 69 -9.88 -6.13 -9.88
C ILE A 69 -11.08 -5.22 -10.09
N HIS A 70 -11.47 -4.53 -9.01
CA HIS A 70 -12.49 -3.50 -9.02
C HIS A 70 -11.85 -2.12 -8.93
N VAL A 71 -12.22 -1.23 -9.86
CA VAL A 71 -11.74 0.15 -9.90
C VAL A 71 -12.89 1.10 -9.58
N TYR A 72 -12.69 1.96 -8.58
CA TYR A 72 -13.65 2.96 -8.13
C TYR A 72 -13.03 4.36 -8.24
N ASN A 73 -13.82 5.40 -8.46
CA ASN A 73 -13.35 6.76 -8.23
C ASN A 73 -13.29 7.01 -6.72
N CYS A 74 -12.24 7.69 -6.24
CA CYS A 74 -12.07 7.94 -4.81
C CYS A 74 -13.15 8.85 -4.21
N SER A 75 -13.85 9.63 -5.04
CA SER A 75 -14.96 10.49 -4.65
C SER A 75 -16.30 9.76 -4.58
N ASP A 76 -16.38 8.52 -5.06
CA ASP A 76 -17.63 7.77 -5.09
C ASP A 76 -17.96 7.17 -3.72
N ASN A 77 -19.25 7.21 -3.38
CA ASN A 77 -19.77 6.43 -2.28
C ASN A 77 -19.94 4.97 -2.74
N ILE A 78 -18.99 4.13 -2.39
CA ILE A 78 -18.94 2.71 -2.79
C ILE A 78 -20.14 1.88 -2.32
N ARG A 79 -20.93 2.36 -1.35
CA ARG A 79 -22.16 1.66 -0.90
C ARG A 79 -23.31 1.82 -1.88
N ILE A 80 -23.26 2.83 -2.74
CA ILE A 80 -24.38 3.26 -3.57
C ILE A 80 -23.99 3.23 -5.06
N LYS A 81 -22.73 3.54 -5.39
CA LYS A 81 -22.24 3.55 -6.76
C LYS A 81 -21.51 2.24 -7.11
N LYS A 82 -21.82 1.69 -8.29
CA LYS A 82 -21.13 0.54 -8.88
C LYS A 82 -19.68 0.91 -9.23
N ASN A 83 -18.82 -0.10 -9.34
CA ASN A 83 -17.44 0.09 -9.78
C ASN A 83 -17.40 0.60 -11.23
N LYS A 84 -16.45 1.49 -11.51
CA LYS A 84 -16.25 2.09 -12.84
C LYS A 84 -15.69 1.07 -13.82
N VAL A 85 -14.74 0.26 -13.38
CA VAL A 85 -14.13 -0.80 -14.19
C VAL A 85 -14.05 -2.09 -13.40
N LYS A 86 -14.29 -3.22 -14.08
CA LYS A 86 -14.03 -4.57 -13.58
C LYS A 86 -13.05 -5.24 -14.53
N ILE A 87 -11.94 -5.77 -14.00
CA ILE A 87 -10.93 -6.47 -14.77
C ILE A 87 -10.82 -7.88 -14.21
N GLN A 88 -10.88 -8.90 -15.08
CA GLN A 88 -10.75 -10.29 -14.67
C GLN A 88 -9.41 -10.87 -15.14
N HIS A 89 -8.60 -11.35 -14.20
CA HIS A 89 -7.42 -12.16 -14.47
C HIS A 89 -7.68 -13.65 -14.25
N GLY A 90 -6.80 -14.49 -14.78
CA GLY A 90 -6.83 -15.94 -14.56
C GLY A 90 -6.16 -16.41 -13.26
N SER A 91 -5.75 -15.49 -12.37
CA SER A 91 -5.00 -15.83 -11.15
C SER A 91 -5.18 -14.75 -10.08
N SER A 92 -5.06 -15.15 -8.80
CA SER A 92 -5.16 -14.28 -7.62
C SER A 92 -4.26 -13.04 -7.71
N VAL A 93 -4.78 -11.88 -7.28
CA VAL A 93 -4.03 -10.64 -7.21
C VAL A 93 -3.23 -10.58 -5.90
N HIS A 94 -1.91 -10.51 -5.99
CA HIS A 94 -1.02 -10.53 -4.82
C HIS A 94 -0.59 -9.14 -4.33
N CYS A 95 -0.31 -8.22 -5.26
CA CYS A 95 0.15 -6.88 -4.95
C CYS A 95 -0.23 -5.91 -6.08
N ILE A 96 -0.65 -4.70 -5.72
CA ILE A 96 -0.95 -3.63 -6.66
C ILE A 96 -0.13 -2.42 -6.24
N ILE A 97 0.62 -1.82 -7.16
CA ILE A 97 1.28 -0.54 -6.93
C ILE A 97 0.99 0.42 -8.09
N TYR A 98 1.00 1.72 -7.81
CA TYR A 98 0.95 2.75 -8.81
C TYR A 98 2.28 3.51 -8.82
N LEU A 99 2.80 3.73 -10.02
CA LEU A 99 4.08 4.39 -10.27
C LEU A 99 4.04 5.01 -11.66
N ASP A 100 4.38 6.29 -11.76
CA ASP A 100 4.55 7.02 -13.03
C ASP A 100 3.38 6.86 -14.02
N ASN A 101 2.14 7.12 -13.55
CA ASN A 101 0.89 6.96 -14.33
C ASN A 101 0.63 5.52 -14.81
N ARG A 102 1.19 4.52 -14.13
CA ARG A 102 0.95 3.11 -14.39
C ARG A 102 0.55 2.38 -13.13
N VAL A 103 -0.26 1.34 -13.28
CA VAL A 103 -0.61 0.41 -12.21
C VAL A 103 0.01 -0.95 -12.51
N PHE A 104 0.92 -1.39 -11.65
CA PHE A 104 1.53 -2.72 -11.72
C PHE A 104 0.76 -3.65 -10.79
N VAL A 105 0.33 -4.78 -11.32
CA VAL A 105 -0.47 -5.79 -10.62
C VAL A 105 0.29 -7.11 -10.70
N SER A 106 0.76 -7.64 -9.56
CA SER A 106 1.34 -8.97 -9.52
C SER A 106 0.27 -10.04 -9.28
N LEU A 107 0.41 -11.16 -10.00
CA LEU A 107 -0.53 -12.26 -9.98
C LEU A 107 0.13 -13.53 -9.43
N ALA A 108 -0.70 -14.47 -8.94
CA ALA A 108 -0.25 -15.75 -8.39
C ALA A 108 0.45 -16.68 -9.40
N ASN A 109 0.29 -16.44 -10.70
CA ASN A 109 1.03 -17.17 -11.74
C ASN A 109 2.48 -16.65 -11.92
N GLY A 110 2.85 -15.56 -11.25
CA GLY A 110 4.17 -14.94 -11.34
C GLY A 110 4.28 -13.77 -12.32
N ASP A 111 3.23 -13.48 -13.09
CA ASP A 111 3.23 -12.33 -14.00
C ASP A 111 2.93 -11.03 -13.27
N ILE A 112 3.41 -9.94 -13.85
CA ILE A 112 3.02 -8.58 -13.52
C ILE A 112 2.29 -7.99 -14.73
N THR A 113 1.02 -7.63 -14.53
CA THR A 113 0.25 -6.87 -15.53
C THR A 113 0.39 -5.38 -15.26
N VAL A 114 0.61 -4.58 -16.31
CA VAL A 114 0.84 -3.14 -16.21
C VAL A 114 -0.22 -2.39 -17.01
N TYR A 115 -1.07 -1.66 -16.29
CA TYR A 115 -2.08 -0.77 -16.84
C TYR A 115 -1.51 0.64 -16.96
N VAL A 116 -1.78 1.31 -18.08
CA VAL A 116 -1.26 2.65 -18.35
C VAL A 116 -2.44 3.59 -18.53
N ARG A 117 -2.31 4.81 -18.02
CA ARG A 117 -3.28 5.87 -18.25
C ARG A 117 -3.13 6.39 -19.69
N ASP A 118 -4.23 6.48 -20.43
CA ASP A 118 -4.26 6.98 -21.79
C ASP A 118 -4.14 8.53 -21.82
N HIS A 119 -4.22 9.10 -23.03
CA HIS A 119 -4.08 10.54 -23.27
C HIS A 119 -5.31 11.37 -22.83
N ILE A 120 -6.46 10.72 -22.62
CA ILE A 120 -7.69 11.35 -22.10
C ILE A 120 -7.86 11.12 -20.58
N GLY A 121 -6.89 10.46 -19.95
CA GLY A 121 -6.88 10.19 -18.51
C GLY A 121 -7.56 8.88 -18.12
N GLY A 122 -8.16 8.13 -19.04
CA GLY A 122 -8.73 6.81 -18.78
C GLY A 122 -7.65 5.75 -18.52
N TRP A 123 -8.00 4.68 -17.81
CA TRP A 123 -7.11 3.52 -17.67
C TRP A 123 -7.28 2.60 -18.89
N ASN A 124 -6.22 2.37 -19.67
CA ASN A 124 -6.25 1.37 -20.73
C ASN A 124 -6.23 -0.02 -20.11
N THR A 125 -7.41 -0.64 -20.02
CA THR A 125 -7.61 -1.98 -19.45
C THR A 125 -7.75 -3.08 -20.50
N THR A 126 -7.87 -2.69 -21.77
CA THR A 126 -8.08 -3.62 -22.90
C THR A 126 -6.76 -4.16 -23.45
N ASP A 127 -5.69 -3.38 -23.40
CA ASP A 127 -4.37 -3.76 -23.91
C ASP A 127 -3.26 -3.47 -22.88
N PRO A 128 -3.21 -4.22 -21.77
CA PRO A 128 -2.18 -4.05 -20.77
C PRO A 128 -0.87 -4.74 -21.17
N TYR A 129 0.26 -4.25 -20.65
CA TYR A 129 1.53 -4.99 -20.78
C TYR A 129 1.56 -6.13 -19.78
N ILE A 130 2.09 -7.28 -20.19
CA ILE A 130 2.30 -8.45 -19.32
C ILE A 130 3.79 -8.75 -19.27
N VAL A 131 4.33 -8.86 -18.06
CA VAL A 131 5.75 -9.13 -17.81
C VAL A 131 5.89 -10.33 -16.90
N SER A 132 6.56 -11.38 -17.36
CA SER A 132 6.82 -12.55 -16.53
C SER A 132 8.05 -12.30 -15.64
N VAL A 133 7.82 -12.15 -14.33
CA VAL A 133 8.87 -11.85 -13.35
C VAL A 133 9.09 -13.02 -12.41
N GLY A 134 8.02 -13.61 -11.89
CA GLY A 134 8.04 -14.82 -11.05
C GLY A 134 7.64 -16.07 -11.83
N THR A 135 7.16 -17.06 -11.08
CA THR A 135 6.45 -18.24 -11.61
C THR A 135 5.28 -18.57 -10.69
N ALA A 136 4.42 -19.52 -11.05
CA ALA A 136 3.37 -19.99 -10.14
C ALA A 136 3.93 -20.60 -8.84
N ALA A 137 5.15 -21.18 -8.88
CA ALA A 137 5.82 -21.71 -7.69
C ALA A 137 6.48 -20.61 -6.84
N THR A 138 6.91 -19.52 -7.47
CA THR A 138 7.59 -18.39 -6.82
C THR A 138 7.01 -17.06 -7.31
N PRO A 139 5.74 -16.75 -6.98
CA PRO A 139 5.07 -15.58 -7.50
C PRO A 139 5.64 -14.29 -6.90
N VAL A 140 5.38 -13.18 -7.57
CA VAL A 140 5.74 -11.85 -7.06
C VAL A 140 4.77 -11.49 -5.92
N THR A 141 5.30 -11.45 -4.70
CA THR A 141 4.50 -11.30 -3.46
C THR A 141 4.56 -9.89 -2.85
N ARG A 142 5.60 -9.12 -3.19
CA ARG A 142 5.77 -7.70 -2.84
C ARG A 142 6.40 -6.98 -4.02
N MET A 143 5.97 -5.74 -4.21
CA MET A 143 6.50 -4.81 -5.19
C MET A 143 6.77 -3.48 -4.49
N LEU A 144 7.97 -2.92 -4.65
CA LEU A 144 8.30 -1.61 -4.08
C LEU A 144 9.17 -0.79 -5.06
N PRO A 145 8.81 0.47 -5.37
CA PRO A 145 9.64 1.36 -6.18
C PRO A 145 10.85 1.81 -5.36
N ILE A 146 12.06 1.54 -5.85
CA ILE A 146 13.32 1.80 -5.17
C ILE A 146 14.34 2.27 -6.20
N ALA A 147 14.91 3.46 -6.00
CA ALA A 147 15.97 4.04 -6.85
C ALA A 147 15.67 4.00 -8.37
N GLY A 148 14.43 4.30 -8.78
CA GLY A 148 14.02 4.32 -10.19
C GLY A 148 13.81 2.93 -10.81
N ARG A 149 13.82 1.87 -10.00
CA ARG A 149 13.50 0.49 -10.39
C ARG A 149 12.34 -0.04 -9.57
N LEU A 150 11.73 -1.12 -10.04
CA LEU A 150 10.73 -1.85 -9.29
C LEU A 150 11.33 -3.14 -8.72
N TRP A 151 11.44 -3.21 -7.39
CA TRP A 151 11.91 -4.41 -6.71
C TRP A 151 10.74 -5.37 -6.50
N CYS A 152 10.88 -6.59 -7.00
CA CYS A 152 9.86 -7.64 -6.95
C CYS A 152 10.37 -8.81 -6.11
N SER A 153 9.66 -9.18 -5.04
CA SER A 153 10.03 -10.36 -4.25
C SER A 153 9.41 -11.64 -4.80
N CYS A 154 10.25 -12.59 -5.20
CA CYS A 154 9.86 -13.92 -5.64
C CYS A 154 10.48 -14.96 -4.69
N HIS A 155 9.69 -15.48 -3.76
CA HIS A 155 10.20 -16.34 -2.67
C HIS A 155 11.36 -15.67 -1.90
N ASN A 156 12.55 -16.26 -1.85
CA ASN A 156 13.74 -15.71 -1.16
C ASN A 156 14.59 -14.78 -2.05
N ALA A 157 14.18 -14.55 -3.30
CA ALA A 157 14.89 -13.72 -4.26
C ALA A 157 14.21 -12.36 -4.46
N ILE A 158 15.03 -11.35 -4.77
CA ILE A 158 14.59 -10.04 -5.25
C ILE A 158 14.98 -9.93 -6.72
N LYS A 159 14.00 -9.61 -7.56
CA LYS A 159 14.19 -9.30 -8.98
C LYS A 159 13.99 -7.81 -9.22
N ILE A 160 14.91 -7.21 -9.97
CA ILE A 160 14.93 -5.78 -10.25
C ILE A 160 14.38 -5.54 -11.65
N LEU A 161 13.15 -5.02 -11.71
CA LEU A 161 12.46 -4.70 -12.94
C LEU A 161 12.72 -3.23 -13.33
N ASN A 162 13.16 -3.01 -14.55
CA ASN A 162 13.17 -1.68 -15.14
C ASN A 162 11.75 -1.29 -15.54
N THR A 163 11.24 -0.21 -14.96
CA THR A 163 9.86 0.25 -15.16
C THR A 163 9.63 0.87 -16.54
N SER A 164 10.68 1.27 -17.24
CA SER A 164 10.61 1.83 -18.60
C SER A 164 10.66 0.73 -19.67
N SER A 165 11.65 -0.16 -19.62
CA SER A 165 11.80 -1.25 -20.61
C SER A 165 10.97 -2.49 -20.28
N LEU A 166 10.43 -2.58 -19.06
CA LEU A 166 9.71 -3.75 -18.55
C LEU A 166 10.54 -5.03 -18.60
N GLN A 167 11.86 -4.92 -18.44
CA GLN A 167 12.81 -6.04 -18.39
C GLN A 167 13.39 -6.23 -17.00
N VAL A 168 13.58 -7.47 -16.59
CA VAL A 168 14.29 -7.81 -15.35
C VAL A 168 15.79 -7.66 -15.61
N GLU A 169 16.41 -6.68 -14.97
CA GLU A 169 17.83 -6.34 -15.18
C GLU A 169 18.77 -7.07 -14.22
N HIS A 170 18.27 -7.41 -13.03
CA HIS A 170 19.08 -8.03 -11.99
C HIS A 170 18.24 -8.93 -11.08
N SER A 171 18.92 -9.86 -10.42
CA SER A 171 18.30 -10.77 -9.45
C SER A 171 19.34 -11.20 -8.42
N PHE A 172 18.97 -11.18 -7.14
CA PHE A 172 19.82 -11.66 -6.05
C PHE A 172 18.97 -12.37 -4.99
N HIS A 173 19.63 -13.20 -4.18
CA HIS A 173 18.99 -13.88 -3.05
C HIS A 173 19.22 -13.11 -1.76
N VAL A 174 18.17 -12.95 -0.95
CA VAL A 174 18.24 -12.21 0.32
C VAL A 174 19.05 -12.98 1.37
N ASN A 175 19.05 -14.32 1.29
CA ASN A 175 19.78 -15.20 2.19
C ASN A 175 20.28 -16.46 1.47
N ALA A 176 21.37 -17.03 1.99
CA ALA A 176 21.92 -18.30 1.52
C ALA A 176 20.95 -19.46 1.76
N ASP A 177 20.25 -19.45 2.91
CA ASP A 177 19.11 -20.34 3.16
C ASP A 177 17.92 -19.89 2.30
N SER A 178 17.58 -20.72 1.33
CA SER A 178 16.50 -20.48 0.38
C SER A 178 15.13 -20.92 0.87
N SER A 179 15.02 -21.53 2.05
CA SER A 179 13.73 -22.05 2.56
C SER A 179 12.73 -20.97 2.97
N ARG A 180 13.21 -19.76 3.25
CA ARG A 180 12.39 -18.66 3.80
C ARG A 180 12.12 -17.62 2.73
N SER A 181 10.85 -17.33 2.48
CA SER A 181 10.49 -16.24 1.57
C SER A 181 10.67 -14.88 2.22
N VAL A 182 10.80 -13.84 1.40
CA VAL A 182 10.67 -12.45 1.83
C VAL A 182 9.27 -12.21 2.39
N SER A 183 9.18 -11.53 3.53
CA SER A 183 7.93 -11.22 4.21
C SER A 183 7.58 -9.73 4.16
N CYS A 184 8.56 -8.86 4.46
CA CYS A 184 8.40 -7.41 4.45
C CYS A 184 9.58 -6.74 3.76
N ILE A 185 9.31 -5.60 3.13
CA ILE A 185 10.31 -4.70 2.53
C ILE A 185 9.94 -3.28 2.91
N ALA A 186 10.90 -2.49 3.39
CA ALA A 186 10.76 -1.06 3.62
C ALA A 186 11.99 -0.31 3.09
N VAL A 187 11.80 0.86 2.50
CA VAL A 187 12.87 1.66 1.90
C VAL A 187 12.99 3.01 2.59
N SER A 188 14.23 3.45 2.83
CA SER A 188 14.54 4.85 3.16
C SER A 188 15.86 5.26 2.51
N GLY A 189 15.83 6.32 1.71
CA GLY A 189 16.98 6.75 0.91
C GLY A 189 17.52 5.60 0.05
N LEU A 190 18.80 5.27 0.21
CA LEU A 190 19.46 4.14 -0.46
C LEU A 190 19.47 2.84 0.38
N GLY A 191 18.84 2.84 1.55
CA GLY A 191 18.72 1.67 2.41
C GLY A 191 17.41 0.92 2.20
N VAL A 192 17.49 -0.38 1.97
CA VAL A 192 16.33 -1.28 1.83
C VAL A 192 16.34 -2.33 2.92
N TRP A 193 15.40 -2.24 3.85
CA TRP A 193 15.22 -3.21 4.92
C TRP A 193 14.33 -4.35 4.48
N ILE A 194 14.80 -5.58 4.65
CA ILE A 194 14.10 -6.80 4.24
C ILE A 194 14.01 -7.75 5.44
N SER A 195 12.83 -8.31 5.67
CA SER A 195 12.63 -9.44 6.58
C SER A 195 12.26 -10.71 5.82
N LEU A 196 12.64 -11.86 6.38
CA LEU A 196 12.22 -13.17 5.89
C LEU A 196 11.12 -13.76 6.77
N GLN A 197 10.37 -14.71 6.23
CA GLN A 197 9.38 -15.47 6.99
C GLN A 197 10.03 -16.16 8.19
N ASN A 198 9.30 -16.19 9.30
CA ASN A 198 9.70 -16.85 10.56
C ASN A 198 11.09 -16.42 11.07
N SER A 199 11.47 -15.15 10.84
CA SER A 199 12.74 -14.57 11.29
C SER A 199 12.51 -13.34 12.15
N ALA A 200 13.24 -13.23 13.26
CA ALA A 200 13.36 -12.01 14.05
C ALA A 200 14.52 -11.11 13.56
N VAL A 201 15.28 -11.55 12.56
CA VAL A 201 16.39 -10.81 11.95
C VAL A 201 15.91 -10.10 10.69
N ILE A 202 16.27 -8.83 10.58
CA ILE A 202 16.09 -8.00 9.39
C ILE A 202 17.45 -7.67 8.78
N ARG A 203 17.48 -7.46 7.47
CA ARG A 203 18.69 -7.17 6.71
C ARG A 203 18.57 -5.86 5.96
N LEU A 204 19.63 -5.08 5.96
CA LEU A 204 19.73 -3.84 5.21
C LEU A 204 20.53 -4.06 3.94
N PHE A 205 19.93 -3.77 2.79
CA PHE A 205 20.57 -3.81 1.47
C PHE A 205 20.76 -2.41 0.92
N HIS A 206 21.80 -2.25 0.10
CA HIS A 206 21.98 -1.02 -0.68
C HIS A 206 21.10 -1.03 -1.93
N ALA A 207 20.39 0.07 -2.19
CA ALA A 207 19.39 0.18 -3.24
C ALA A 207 19.93 0.06 -4.67
N THR A 208 21.22 0.32 -4.89
CA THR A 208 21.83 0.30 -6.24
C THR A 208 22.90 -0.77 -6.45
N THR A 209 23.69 -1.10 -5.42
CA THR A 209 24.72 -2.15 -5.52
C THR A 209 24.16 -3.52 -5.16
N TYR A 210 22.98 -3.57 -4.54
CA TYR A 210 22.31 -4.79 -4.08
C TYR A 210 23.08 -5.60 -3.03
N GLU A 211 24.13 -5.00 -2.46
CA GLU A 211 24.95 -5.59 -1.41
C GLU A 211 24.24 -5.54 -0.05
N CYS A 212 24.44 -6.57 0.76
CA CYS A 212 23.98 -6.60 2.14
C CYS A 212 24.93 -5.78 3.02
N LEU A 213 24.41 -4.74 3.66
CA LEU A 213 25.17 -3.77 4.46
C LEU A 213 25.28 -4.18 5.93
N CYS A 214 24.20 -4.74 6.50
CA CYS A 214 24.16 -5.28 7.86
C CYS A 214 22.89 -6.11 8.16
N ASP A 215 22.96 -6.89 9.23
CA ASP A 215 21.85 -7.66 9.80
C ASP A 215 21.55 -7.14 11.21
N SER A 216 20.28 -6.95 11.56
CA SER A 216 19.83 -6.52 12.89
C SER A 216 18.85 -7.53 13.49
N ASN A 217 19.14 -8.01 14.70
CA ASN A 217 18.30 -8.97 15.41
C ASN A 217 17.36 -8.24 16.37
N MET A 218 16.05 -8.41 16.17
CA MET A 218 15.02 -7.76 17.00
C MET A 218 14.77 -8.48 18.32
N ALA A 219 15.20 -9.74 18.46
CA ALA A 219 14.90 -10.56 19.63
C ALA A 219 15.34 -9.95 20.98
N PRO A 220 16.56 -9.39 21.12
CA PRO A 220 16.96 -8.79 22.39
C PRO A 220 16.07 -7.63 22.84
N ALA A 221 15.64 -6.78 21.90
CA ALA A 221 14.77 -5.65 22.19
C ALA A 221 13.36 -6.12 22.61
N VAL A 222 12.83 -7.15 21.94
CA VAL A 222 11.53 -7.74 22.30
C VAL A 222 11.60 -8.43 23.67
N THR A 223 12.62 -9.25 23.92
CA THR A 223 12.78 -9.93 25.22
C THR A 223 12.88 -8.92 26.38
N LYS A 224 13.53 -7.77 26.15
CA LYS A 224 13.56 -6.68 27.15
C LYS A 224 12.17 -6.13 27.43
N MET A 225 11.36 -5.92 26.39
CA MET A 225 9.97 -5.43 26.52
C MET A 225 9.05 -6.43 27.23
N LEU A 226 9.30 -7.72 27.05
CA LEU A 226 8.53 -8.80 27.69
C LEU A 226 9.05 -9.17 29.09
N SER A 227 10.00 -8.42 29.66
CA SER A 227 10.65 -8.78 30.92
C SER A 227 9.71 -8.76 32.13
N SER A 228 8.65 -7.96 32.08
CA SER A 228 7.59 -7.89 33.09
C SER A 228 6.47 -8.94 32.89
N CYS A 229 6.44 -9.63 31.75
CA CYS A 229 5.44 -10.65 31.47
C CYS A 229 5.73 -11.94 32.24
N ASP A 230 4.66 -12.70 32.52
CA ASP A 230 4.74 -14.06 33.07
C ASP A 230 5.69 -14.94 32.25
N ASP A 231 6.43 -15.80 32.94
CA ASP A 231 7.48 -16.64 32.34
C ASP A 231 6.96 -17.53 31.22
N ILE A 232 5.74 -18.07 31.35
CA ILE A 232 5.11 -18.96 30.35
C ILE A 232 4.78 -18.13 29.10
N ILE A 233 4.16 -16.96 29.28
CA ILE A 233 3.81 -16.06 28.17
C ILE A 233 5.07 -15.59 27.44
N ARG A 234 6.09 -15.16 28.20
CA ARG A 234 7.36 -14.68 27.66
C ARG A 234 8.05 -15.75 26.83
N GLN A 235 8.14 -16.98 27.33
CA GLN A 235 8.74 -18.10 26.59
C GLN A 235 7.97 -18.42 25.30
N HIS A 236 6.63 -18.43 25.36
CA HIS A 236 5.81 -18.65 24.18
C HIS A 236 6.00 -17.57 23.10
N LYS A 237 5.88 -16.28 23.50
CA LYS A 237 6.09 -15.13 22.59
C LYS A 237 7.51 -15.12 22.00
N ALA A 238 8.52 -15.48 22.77
CA ALA A 238 9.90 -15.55 22.30
C ALA A 238 10.14 -16.71 21.32
N ALA A 239 9.57 -17.89 21.56
CA ALA A 239 9.73 -19.06 20.70
C ALA A 239 9.10 -18.86 19.31
N CYS A 240 8.00 -18.09 19.24
CA CYS A 240 7.29 -17.77 18.00
C CYS A 240 7.71 -16.41 17.41
N LEU A 241 8.80 -15.81 17.87
CA LEU A 241 9.17 -14.45 17.51
C LEU A 241 9.57 -14.34 16.03
N ARG A 242 8.90 -13.43 15.33
CA ARG A 242 9.19 -13.05 13.94
C ARG A 242 8.78 -11.62 13.68
N VAL A 243 9.42 -10.98 12.71
CA VAL A 243 8.99 -9.70 12.15
C VAL A 243 7.78 -9.91 11.26
N THR A 244 6.74 -9.12 11.50
CA THR A 244 5.44 -9.22 10.81
C THR A 244 5.14 -8.01 9.93
N SER A 245 5.72 -6.85 10.23
CA SER A 245 5.56 -5.64 9.42
C SER A 245 6.77 -4.72 9.57
N LEU A 246 7.11 -4.00 8.49
CA LEU A 246 8.16 -2.98 8.47
C LEU A 246 7.61 -1.69 7.88
N LEU A 247 8.00 -0.56 8.45
CA LEU A 247 7.69 0.76 7.91
C LEU A 247 8.85 1.71 8.15
N ALA A 248 9.37 2.32 7.10
CA ALA A 248 10.28 3.44 7.22
C ALA A 248 9.49 4.74 7.22
N CYS A 249 9.71 5.60 8.22
CA CYS A 249 8.97 6.84 8.36
C CYS A 249 9.85 7.90 9.03
N LYS A 250 9.98 9.07 8.38
CA LYS A 250 10.97 10.11 8.73
C LYS A 250 12.38 9.50 8.82
N ASP A 251 12.92 9.45 10.03
CA ASP A 251 14.26 8.93 10.35
C ASP A 251 14.21 7.65 11.19
N LEU A 252 13.04 7.01 11.30
CA LEU A 252 12.82 5.79 12.07
C LEU A 252 12.36 4.63 11.20
N LEU A 253 12.93 3.46 11.46
CA LEU A 253 12.37 2.17 11.06
C LEU A 253 11.46 1.67 12.17
N TRP A 254 10.20 1.51 11.85
CA TRP A 254 9.18 0.88 12.68
C TRP A 254 9.09 -0.60 12.35
N VAL A 255 9.12 -1.44 13.38
CA VAL A 255 9.12 -2.90 13.26
C VAL A 255 7.99 -3.47 14.10
N GLY A 256 7.05 -4.15 13.44
CA GLY A 256 6.01 -4.92 14.11
C GLY A 256 6.46 -6.37 14.26
N THR A 257 6.09 -6.99 15.38
CA THR A 257 6.50 -8.36 15.72
C THR A 257 5.31 -9.26 16.02
N SER A 258 5.52 -10.57 15.95
CA SER A 258 4.52 -11.56 16.37
C SER A 258 4.23 -11.55 17.87
N ALA A 259 5.09 -10.96 18.70
CA ALA A 259 4.85 -10.80 20.13
C ALA A 259 3.92 -9.62 20.47
N GLY A 260 3.54 -8.83 19.46
CA GLY A 260 2.74 -7.60 19.61
C GLY A 260 3.53 -6.36 20.01
N VAL A 261 4.81 -6.54 20.30
CA VAL A 261 5.76 -5.46 20.53
C VAL A 261 6.01 -4.71 19.22
N VAL A 262 5.86 -3.39 19.27
CA VAL A 262 6.32 -2.46 18.22
C VAL A 262 7.68 -1.91 18.63
N LEU A 263 8.65 -1.95 17.72
CA LEU A 263 9.98 -1.38 17.92
C LEU A 263 10.21 -0.21 16.99
N THR A 264 11.05 0.72 17.41
CA THR A 264 11.61 1.79 16.58
C THR A 264 13.13 1.71 16.58
N MET A 265 13.75 1.95 15.43
CA MET A 265 15.20 1.98 15.28
C MET A 265 15.58 3.18 14.40
N PRO A 266 16.54 4.03 14.79
CA PRO A 266 17.05 5.09 13.91
C PRO A 266 17.53 4.51 12.58
N LEU A 267 17.17 5.16 11.48
CA LEU A 267 17.61 4.75 10.15
C LEU A 267 19.09 5.14 9.97
N PRO A 268 19.98 4.18 9.64
CA PRO A 268 21.37 4.52 9.34
C PRO A 268 21.44 5.29 8.03
N HIS A 269 22.34 6.26 7.95
CA HIS A 269 22.60 6.99 6.72
C HIS A 269 23.37 6.10 5.72
N VAL A 270 22.73 5.77 4.59
CA VAL A 270 23.33 4.98 3.50
C VAL A 270 23.70 5.93 2.36
N ALA A 271 25.00 6.10 2.12
CA ALA A 271 25.54 6.89 1.01
C ALA A 271 25.83 6.00 -0.20
N PRO A 272 25.98 6.54 -1.42
CA PRO A 272 26.30 5.75 -2.61
C PRO A 272 27.59 4.91 -2.52
N SER A 273 28.53 5.31 -1.67
CA SER A 273 29.80 4.60 -1.41
C SER A 273 29.75 3.68 -0.18
N THR A 274 28.61 3.55 0.49
CA THR A 274 28.45 2.71 1.67
C THR A 274 28.51 1.24 1.29
N MET A 275 29.57 0.56 1.74
CA MET A 275 29.75 -0.89 1.53
C MET A 275 29.36 -1.73 2.76
N LYS A 276 29.31 -1.11 3.95
CA LYS A 276 28.96 -1.79 5.21
C LYS A 276 28.51 -0.79 6.27
N ILE A 277 27.61 -1.22 7.16
CA ILE A 277 27.25 -0.48 8.38
C ILE A 277 27.83 -1.20 9.59
N ASN A 278 28.83 -0.59 10.25
CA ASN A 278 29.49 -1.20 11.42
C ASN A 278 28.75 -0.92 12.73
N ASN A 279 28.17 0.27 12.87
CA ASN A 279 27.42 0.65 14.08
C ASN A 279 25.92 0.58 13.78
N ILE A 280 25.33 -0.57 14.09
CA ILE A 280 23.91 -0.83 13.84
C ILE A 280 23.10 -0.12 14.93
N PRO A 281 22.17 0.78 14.58
CA PRO A 281 21.33 1.44 15.56
C PRO A 281 20.55 0.43 16.41
N THR A 282 20.38 0.72 17.69
CA THR A 282 19.68 -0.18 18.60
C THR A 282 18.17 -0.03 18.46
N ALA A 283 17.46 -1.14 18.26
CA ALA A 283 16.01 -1.16 18.30
C ALA A 283 15.50 -0.93 19.73
N THR A 284 14.54 -0.02 19.87
CA THR A 284 13.92 0.36 21.14
C THR A 284 12.44 0.05 21.09
N GLY A 285 11.91 -0.59 22.12
CA GLY A 285 10.48 -0.90 22.19
C GLY A 285 9.62 0.30 22.53
N VAL A 286 8.48 0.38 21.86
CA VAL A 286 7.43 1.35 22.15
C VAL A 286 6.60 0.80 23.33
N PRO A 287 6.27 1.62 24.35
CA PRO A 287 5.51 1.18 25.52
C PRO A 287 4.18 0.49 25.22
N HIS A 288 3.53 0.92 24.15
CA HIS A 288 2.22 0.44 23.72
C HIS A 288 2.36 -0.46 22.51
N GLY A 289 1.65 -1.57 22.53
CA GLY A 289 1.54 -2.47 21.39
C GLY A 289 0.30 -3.33 21.49
N HIS A 290 0.40 -4.52 20.93
CA HIS A 290 -0.70 -5.46 20.75
C HIS A 290 -0.50 -6.66 21.69
N THR A 291 -1.59 -7.31 22.10
CA THR A 291 -1.50 -8.54 22.89
C THR A 291 -1.08 -9.73 22.02
N GLY A 292 -1.48 -9.72 20.74
CA GLY A 292 -1.06 -10.65 19.69
C GLY A 292 -0.27 -10.00 18.56
N HIS A 293 -0.39 -10.49 17.32
CA HIS A 293 0.50 -10.08 16.24
C HIS A 293 0.26 -8.63 15.79
N VAL A 294 1.35 -7.87 15.55
CA VAL A 294 1.25 -6.65 14.74
C VAL A 294 1.00 -7.05 13.29
N ARG A 295 -0.19 -6.80 12.76
CA ARG A 295 -0.61 -7.25 11.41
C ARG A 295 -0.15 -6.31 10.30
N PHE A 296 -0.14 -5.00 10.57
CA PHE A 296 0.39 -4.02 9.63
C PHE A 296 0.92 -2.77 10.34
N LEU A 297 1.78 -2.06 9.63
CA LEU A 297 2.23 -0.71 9.96
C LEU A 297 2.00 0.16 8.72
N THR A 298 1.48 1.35 8.93
CA THR A 298 1.34 2.38 7.89
C THR A 298 1.49 3.76 8.53
N PHE A 299 1.50 4.82 7.74
CA PHE A 299 1.47 6.18 8.28
C PHE A 299 0.61 7.07 7.43
N VAL A 300 -0.11 8.01 8.02
CA VAL A 300 -0.85 9.06 7.32
C VAL A 300 -0.19 10.42 7.54
N GLU A 301 -0.11 11.21 6.49
CA GLU A 301 0.25 12.63 6.62
C GLU A 301 -1.03 13.43 6.85
N THR A 302 -1.10 14.14 7.97
CA THR A 302 -2.19 15.06 8.25
C THR A 302 -1.74 16.45 7.87
N ALA A 303 -2.39 17.02 6.85
CA ALA A 303 -2.28 18.44 6.58
C ALA A 303 -2.83 19.20 7.80
N PRO A 304 -2.17 20.27 8.25
CA PRO A 304 -2.79 21.14 9.25
C PRO A 304 -4.10 21.66 8.68
N ALA A 305 -5.20 21.51 9.43
CA ALA A 305 -6.50 22.04 9.06
C ALA A 305 -6.37 23.57 8.91
N THR A 306 -6.13 24.05 7.69
CA THR A 306 -6.36 25.46 7.39
C THR A 306 -7.87 25.63 7.40
N VAL A 307 -8.34 26.48 8.31
CA VAL A 307 -9.72 26.91 8.43
C VAL A 307 -10.15 27.54 7.11
N SER A 308 -10.70 26.74 6.21
CA SER A 308 -11.46 27.12 5.01
C SER A 308 -12.20 25.88 4.51
N ASP A 309 -12.96 25.25 5.41
CA ASP A 309 -14.08 24.38 5.04
C ASP A 309 -15.23 25.30 4.62
N THR A 310 -15.10 25.88 3.42
CA THR A 310 -16.14 26.56 2.63
C THR A 310 -15.48 27.10 1.37
N LEU A 311 -16.15 26.93 0.22
CA LEU A 311 -15.73 27.18 -1.17
C LEU A 311 -15.13 25.93 -1.85
N MET A 312 -15.97 24.99 -2.26
CA MET A 312 -16.65 25.01 -3.57
C MET A 312 -15.66 25.27 -4.71
N VAL A 313 -15.32 24.19 -5.40
CA VAL A 313 -15.06 24.08 -6.84
C VAL A 313 -15.14 25.41 -7.60
N ARG A 314 -14.01 25.86 -8.15
CA ARG A 314 -14.01 26.64 -9.39
C ARG A 314 -12.87 26.20 -10.31
N PRO A 315 -13.16 25.87 -11.58
CA PRO A 315 -12.14 25.52 -12.56
C PRO A 315 -11.52 26.80 -13.11
N SER A 316 -10.19 26.90 -13.08
CA SER A 316 -9.47 27.98 -13.76
C SER A 316 -8.73 27.41 -14.96
N SER A 317 -9.35 27.59 -16.11
CA SER A 317 -8.83 27.33 -17.45
C SER A 317 -7.69 28.30 -17.84
N HIS A 318 -6.78 27.76 -18.65
CA HIS A 318 -5.71 28.42 -19.43
C HIS A 318 -4.39 28.71 -18.71
N HIS A 319 -3.31 27.99 -19.07
CA HIS A 319 -2.30 28.51 -20.01
C HIS A 319 -1.33 27.43 -20.51
N ARG A 320 -0.80 27.73 -21.71
CA ARG A 320 -0.12 26.89 -22.71
C ARG A 320 1.26 26.37 -22.32
N TYR A 321 1.66 25.30 -23.01
CA TYR A 321 3.04 24.81 -23.21
C TYR A 321 4.09 25.93 -23.37
N SER A 322 5.22 25.80 -22.67
CA SER A 322 6.54 26.23 -23.19
C SER A 322 7.70 25.55 -22.45
N LEU A 323 8.73 25.23 -23.21
CA LEU A 323 9.98 24.56 -22.85
C LEU A 323 10.99 25.51 -22.18
N LYS A 324 11.78 24.94 -21.25
CA LYS A 324 13.12 25.35 -20.74
C LYS A 324 13.25 26.65 -19.92
N SER A 325 13.66 26.51 -18.64
CA SER A 325 14.93 27.08 -18.11
C SER A 325 15.11 26.83 -16.59
N LYS A 326 16.30 26.33 -16.22
CA LYS A 326 17.08 26.39 -14.94
C LYS A 326 16.37 26.39 -13.56
N PRO A 327 16.88 25.61 -12.58
CA PRO A 327 16.46 25.74 -11.19
C PRO A 327 17.27 26.84 -10.47
N GLU A 328 16.60 27.92 -10.06
CA GLU A 328 17.09 28.81 -8.99
C GLU A 328 16.51 28.37 -7.65
N LEU A 329 17.37 28.34 -6.63
CA LEU A 329 17.06 27.96 -5.26
C LEU A 329 16.00 28.89 -4.67
N GLN A 330 14.85 28.33 -4.28
CA GLN A 330 13.98 28.92 -3.28
C GLN A 330 13.81 27.97 -2.11
N SER A 331 14.23 28.47 -0.95
CA SER A 331 14.14 27.90 0.38
C SER A 331 12.74 27.34 0.66
N SER A 332 12.67 26.04 0.96
CA SER A 332 11.45 25.36 1.39
C SER A 332 10.99 25.92 2.73
N SER A 333 9.89 26.67 2.72
CA SER A 333 9.09 26.93 3.91
C SER A 333 8.51 25.60 4.40
N VAL A 334 9.04 25.07 5.50
CA VAL A 334 8.58 23.83 6.14
C VAL A 334 7.14 24.02 6.60
N THR A 335 6.18 23.53 5.82
CA THR A 335 4.82 23.32 6.31
C THR A 335 4.87 22.21 7.36
N ASN A 336 4.49 22.51 8.60
CA ASN A 336 4.41 21.56 9.71
C ASN A 336 3.28 20.52 9.48
N SER A 337 3.46 19.62 8.52
CA SER A 337 2.61 18.45 8.37
C SER A 337 2.84 17.53 9.56
N LYS A 338 1.76 17.19 10.28
CA LYS A 338 1.84 16.20 11.36
C LYS A 338 1.74 14.81 10.74
N LEU A 339 2.68 13.94 11.06
CA LEU A 339 2.67 12.57 10.57
C LEU A 339 2.15 11.66 11.68
N LEU A 340 1.23 10.76 11.32
CA LEU A 340 0.65 9.76 12.20
C LEU A 340 1.08 8.37 11.74
N VAL A 341 1.86 7.65 12.54
CA VAL A 341 2.10 6.21 12.33
C VAL A 341 0.94 5.44 12.93
N ILE A 342 0.49 4.40 12.23
CA ILE A 342 -0.64 3.54 12.59
C ILE A 342 -0.17 2.09 12.60
N SER A 343 -0.41 1.38 13.70
CA SER A 343 -0.32 -0.09 13.74
C SER A 343 -1.71 -0.70 13.86
N GLY A 344 -1.92 -1.83 13.21
CA GLY A 344 -3.09 -2.67 13.43
C GLY A 344 -2.67 -4.05 13.91
N GLY A 345 -3.36 -4.60 14.90
CA GLY A 345 -3.03 -5.89 15.51
C GLY A 345 -4.07 -6.38 16.49
N ASP A 346 -3.78 -7.50 17.15
CA ASP A 346 -4.69 -8.16 18.09
C ASP A 346 -4.57 -7.53 19.48
N GLY A 347 -5.67 -7.01 20.03
CA GLY A 347 -5.69 -6.42 21.37
C GLY A 347 -4.81 -5.18 21.56
N TYR A 348 -4.80 -4.69 22.79
CA TYR A 348 -3.96 -3.60 23.27
C TYR A 348 -3.16 -4.04 24.50
N GLU A 349 -1.85 -3.77 24.50
CA GLU A 349 -0.94 -4.10 25.60
C GLU A 349 -0.08 -2.87 25.97
N ASP A 350 0.00 -2.55 27.26
CA ASP A 350 0.96 -1.57 27.81
C ASP A 350 2.08 -2.33 28.54
N PHE A 351 3.22 -2.45 27.87
CA PHE A 351 4.39 -3.20 28.36
C PHE A 351 5.11 -2.54 29.55
N ARG A 352 4.69 -1.35 30.00
CA ARG A 352 5.22 -0.72 31.22
C ARG A 352 4.56 -1.26 32.49
N THR A 353 3.33 -1.76 32.37
CA THR A 353 2.53 -2.13 33.53
C THR A 353 2.94 -3.54 33.97
N THR A 354 3.40 -3.66 35.22
CA THR A 354 3.85 -4.94 35.82
C THR A 354 2.71 -5.74 36.47
N GLY A 355 1.46 -5.32 36.25
CA GLY A 355 0.28 -6.01 36.78
C GLY A 355 -0.22 -7.05 35.79
N VAL A 356 -0.62 -8.21 36.30
CA VAL A 356 -1.56 -9.09 35.60
C VAL A 356 -2.77 -8.20 35.27
N SER A 357 -2.93 -7.80 34.01
CA SER A 357 -4.13 -7.09 33.62
C SER A 357 -5.30 -8.02 33.98
N GLU A 358 -6.17 -7.63 34.92
CA GLU A 358 -7.41 -8.38 35.22
C GLU A 358 -8.31 -8.53 33.97
N VAL A 359 -7.96 -7.83 32.89
CA VAL A 359 -8.60 -7.84 31.57
C VAL A 359 -7.86 -8.76 30.56
N ALA A 360 -6.71 -9.34 30.92
CA ALA A 360 -5.98 -10.27 30.07
C ALA A 360 -6.90 -11.44 29.67
N GLY A 361 -7.08 -11.66 28.35
CA GLY A 361 -8.01 -12.65 27.81
C GLY A 361 -9.38 -12.12 27.38
N ARG A 362 -9.85 -10.95 27.85
CA ARG A 362 -11.18 -10.42 27.48
C ARG A 362 -11.18 -9.59 26.19
N GLU A 363 -10.14 -8.80 25.96
CA GLU A 363 -10.04 -7.91 24.79
C GLU A 363 -9.09 -8.43 23.69
N ASP A 364 -8.44 -9.58 23.93
CA ASP A 364 -7.44 -10.19 23.03
C ASP A 364 -8.02 -10.59 21.66
N SER A 365 -9.33 -10.82 21.57
CA SER A 365 -9.99 -11.17 20.31
C SER A 365 -10.35 -9.96 19.44
N THR A 366 -10.19 -8.74 19.94
CA THR A 366 -10.59 -7.52 19.22
C THR A 366 -9.41 -6.88 18.50
N ASN A 367 -9.60 -6.51 17.23
CA ASN A 367 -8.57 -5.82 16.46
C ASN A 367 -8.47 -4.36 16.92
N HIS A 368 -7.27 -3.91 17.21
CA HIS A 368 -7.00 -2.54 17.65
C HIS A 368 -6.16 -1.79 16.61
N LEU A 369 -6.41 -0.48 16.52
CA LEU A 369 -5.53 0.46 15.84
C LEU A 369 -4.83 1.35 16.88
N LEU A 370 -3.51 1.40 16.83
CA LEU A 370 -2.71 2.28 17.68
C LEU A 370 -2.09 3.37 16.81
N LEU A 371 -2.06 4.60 17.32
CA LEU A 371 -1.64 5.76 16.56
C LEU A 371 -0.57 6.55 17.33
N TRP A 372 0.49 6.95 16.63
CA TRP A 372 1.58 7.76 17.17
C TRP A 372 1.81 8.99 16.32
N HIS A 373 1.89 10.16 16.95
CA HIS A 373 2.44 11.34 16.31
C HIS A 373 3.96 11.22 16.24
N VAL A 374 4.50 11.37 15.03
CA VAL A 374 5.94 11.29 14.74
C VAL A 374 6.41 12.62 14.20
#